data_AF-A0A482ZPU9-F1
#
_entry.id   AF-A0A482ZPU9-F1
#
_cell.length_a   1.000
_cell.length_b   1.000
_cell.length_c   1.000
_cell.angle_alpha   90.00
_cell.angle_beta   90.00
_cell.angle_gamma   90.00
#
_symmetry.space_group_name_H-M   'P 1'
#
loop_
_entity.id
_entity.type
_entity.pdbx_description
1 polymer ?
#
loop_
_entity_poly.entity_id
_entity_poly.type
_entity_poly.pdbx_seq_one_letter_code
_entity_poly.pdbx_strand_id
1 'polypeptide(L)'
;MNGYSAKYYRLSRLMLLLTQAKADGTYTKALQSLAKIDMLILDDWGLEPLKAAQRNDLMEIMDDRHGSSSTVIISQLPTEDWHQIIR
;
A
#
# COMPACT_ATOMS: atom_id res chain seq x y z
N MET A 1 22.02 6.25 -16.94
CA MET A 1 20.76 5.50 -16.71
C MET A 1 19.89 6.35 -15.80
N ASN A 2 18.71 6.75 -16.25
CA ASN A 2 17.70 7.28 -15.34
C ASN A 2 17.17 6.09 -14.55
N GLY A 3 17.60 5.95 -13.30
CA GLY A 3 17.15 4.85 -12.44
C GLY A 3 15.85 5.23 -11.76
N TYR A 4 14.75 4.59 -12.15
CA TYR A 4 13.49 4.69 -11.41
C TYR A 4 13.51 3.72 -10.23
N SER A 5 13.07 4.19 -9.07
CA SER A 5 12.90 3.38 -7.88
C SER A 5 11.64 2.53 -7.99
N ALA A 6 11.77 1.23 -7.74
CA ALA A 6 10.65 0.29 -7.73
C ALA A 6 10.67 -0.53 -6.44
N LYS A 7 9.50 -0.78 -5.87
CA LYS A 7 9.38 -1.60 -4.67
C LYS A 7 8.14 -2.48 -4.71
N TYR A 8 8.33 -3.73 -4.34
CA TYR A 8 7.29 -4.74 -4.27
C TYR A 8 6.94 -5.05 -2.82
N TYR A 9 5.65 -5.17 -2.53
CA TYR A 9 5.12 -5.67 -1.27
C TYR A 9 3.97 -6.63 -1.52
N ARG A 10 3.94 -7.72 -0.76
CA ARG A 10 2.66 -8.37 -0.44
C ARG A 10 1.88 -7.48 0.51
N LEU A 11 0.60 -7.26 0.26
CA LEU A 11 -0.23 -6.33 1.01
C LEU A 11 -0.23 -6.64 2.52
N SER A 12 -0.36 -7.92 2.89
CA SER A 12 -0.32 -8.38 4.29
C SER A 12 0.98 -8.00 5.02
N ARG A 13 2.13 -8.09 4.33
CA ARG A 13 3.44 -7.72 4.89
C ARG A 13 3.59 -6.22 5.04
N LEU A 14 3.08 -5.44 4.08
CA LEU A 14 3.06 -3.98 4.17
C LEU A 14 2.21 -3.53 5.37
N MET A 15 1.02 -4.10 5.55
CA MET A 15 0.14 -3.77 6.67
C MET A 15 0.77 -4.09 8.03
N LEU A 16 1.50 -5.21 8.15
CA LEU A 16 2.25 -5.54 9.36
C LEU A 16 3.36 -4.51 9.63
N LEU A 17 4.12 -4.13 8.60
CA LEU A 17 5.15 -3.11 8.68
C LEU A 17 4.61 -1.77 9.16
N LEU A 18 3.47 -1.32 8.62
CA LEU A 18 2.83 -0.07 9.03
C LEU A 18 2.32 -0.14 10.47
N THR A 19 1.78 -1.29 10.88
CA THR A 19 1.35 -1.53 12.27
C THR A 19 2.54 -1.41 13.23
N GLN A 20 3.69 -2.00 12.88
CA GLN A 20 4.91 -1.91 13.67
C GLN A 20 5.45 -0.47 13.70
N ALA A 21 5.44 0.21 12.55
CA ALA A 21 5.88 1.59 12.42
C ALA A 21 5.04 2.57 13.28
N LYS A 22 3.76 2.25 13.52
CA LYS A 22 2.94 3.01 14.48
C LYS A 22 3.37 2.76 15.92
N ALA A 23 3.67 1.51 16.27
CA ALA A 23 4.06 1.14 17.62
C ALA A 23 5.43 1.74 18.03
N ASP A 24 6.35 1.93 17.07
CA ASP A 24 7.69 2.47 17.31
C ASP A 24 7.85 3.96 16.92
N GLY A 25 6.79 4.61 16.46
CA GLY A 25 6.78 6.03 16.10
C GLY A 25 7.45 6.37 14.76
N THR A 26 7.72 5.39 13.90
CA THR A 26 8.32 5.59 12.57
C THR A 26 7.30 5.66 11.42
N TYR A 27 6.00 5.59 11.71
CA TYR A 27 4.92 5.54 10.72
C TYR A 27 4.99 6.64 9.66
N THR A 28 5.13 7.91 10.05
CA THR A 28 5.23 9.04 9.12
C THR A 28 6.44 8.91 8.18
N LYS A 29 7.57 8.38 8.68
CA LYS A 29 8.76 8.13 7.84
C LYS A 29 8.50 7.01 6.84
N ALA A 30 7.75 5.98 7.24
CA ALA A 30 7.36 4.89 6.36
C ALA A 30 6.48 5.41 5.21
N LEU A 31 5.46 6.24 5.51
CA LEU A 31 4.61 6.87 4.49
C LEU A 31 5.42 7.73 3.52
N GLN A 32 6.28 8.63 4.03
CA GLN A 32 7.14 9.46 3.19
C GLN A 32 8.09 8.65 2.31
N SER A 33 8.60 7.53 2.82
CA SER A 33 9.44 6.61 2.05
C SER A 33 8.64 5.95 0.92
N LEU A 34 7.42 5.49 1.21
CA LEU A 34 6.53 4.91 0.21
C LEU A 34 6.11 5.93 -0.84
N ALA A 35 5.79 7.16 -0.46
CA ALA A 35 5.36 8.22 -1.37
C ALA A 35 6.42 8.58 -2.42
N LYS A 36 7.71 8.48 -2.07
CA LYS A 36 8.85 8.82 -2.95
C LYS A 36 9.22 7.73 -3.96
N ILE A 37 8.63 6.53 -3.86
CA ILE A 37 8.93 5.43 -4.77
C ILE A 37 8.22 5.67 -6.10
N ASP A 38 8.96 5.65 -7.21
CA ASP A 38 8.40 5.91 -8.55
C ASP A 38 7.36 4.85 -8.93
N MET A 39 7.64 3.58 -8.62
CA MET A 39 6.75 2.44 -8.85
C MET A 39 6.56 1.57 -7.60
N LEU A 40 5.39 1.63 -6.99
CA LEU A 40 4.99 0.75 -5.88
C LEU A 40 4.12 -0.39 -6.41
N ILE A 41 4.51 -1.63 -6.17
CA ILE A 41 3.76 -2.83 -6.57
C ILE A 41 3.20 -3.49 -5.31
N LEU A 42 1.88 -3.62 -5.25
CA LEU A 42 1.13 -4.26 -4.18
C LEU A 42 0.52 -5.55 -4.70
N ASP A 43 0.97 -6.67 -4.17
CA ASP A 43 0.52 -8.02 -4.53
C ASP A 43 -0.37 -8.61 -3.43
N ASP A 44 -1.03 -9.72 -3.76
CA ASP A 44 -1.99 -10.42 -2.89
C ASP A 44 -3.21 -9.54 -2.51
N TRP A 45 -3.66 -8.69 -3.43
CA TRP A 45 -4.85 -7.86 -3.19
C TRP A 45 -6.09 -8.73 -3.03
N GLY A 46 -6.71 -8.60 -1.86
CA GLY A 46 -8.01 -9.19 -1.58
C GLY A 46 -8.01 -10.64 -1.11
N LEU A 47 -6.87 -11.20 -0.75
CA LEU A 47 -6.82 -12.54 -0.13
C LEU A 47 -7.53 -12.59 1.23
N GLU A 48 -7.53 -11.47 1.96
CA GLU A 48 -8.24 -11.32 3.24
C GLU A 48 -8.93 -9.94 3.28
N PRO A 49 -10.10 -9.81 3.94
CA PRO A 49 -10.74 -8.52 4.15
C PRO A 49 -9.84 -7.56 4.94
N LEU A 50 -9.74 -6.30 4.49
CA LEU A 50 -8.94 -5.30 5.19
C LEU A 50 -9.64 -4.84 6.46
N LYS A 51 -8.93 -4.87 7.58
CA LYS A 51 -9.40 -4.27 8.85
C LYS A 51 -9.46 -2.75 8.71
N ALA A 52 -10.34 -2.09 9.47
CA ALA A 52 -10.52 -0.64 9.43
C ALA A 52 -9.20 0.17 9.48
N ALA A 53 -8.28 -0.21 10.38
CA ALA A 53 -6.98 0.45 10.47
C ALA A 53 -6.12 0.27 9.21
N GLN A 54 -6.10 -0.94 8.62
CA GLN A 54 -5.35 -1.23 7.40
C GLN A 54 -5.91 -0.47 6.19
N ARG A 55 -7.23 -0.27 6.16
CA ARG A 55 -7.89 0.54 5.13
C ARG A 55 -7.45 2.00 5.20
N ASN A 56 -7.43 2.57 6.41
CA ASN A 56 -6.97 3.94 6.60
C ASN A 56 -5.50 4.08 6.16
N ASP A 57 -4.65 3.10 6.52
CA ASP A 57 -3.23 3.12 6.17
C ASP A 57 -3.01 3.04 4.66
N LEU A 58 -3.80 2.20 3.99
CA LEU A 58 -3.77 2.11 2.54
C LEU A 58 -4.27 3.41 1.89
N MET A 59 -5.33 4.02 2.40
CA MET A 59 -5.83 5.31 1.89
C MET A 59 -4.79 6.41 2.04
N GLU A 60 -4.11 6.52 3.18
CA GLU A 60 -3.02 7.49 3.38
C GLU A 60 -1.89 7.30 2.34
N ILE A 61 -1.49 6.06 2.07
CA ILE A 61 -0.50 5.76 1.03
C ILE A 61 -1.00 6.18 -0.36
N MET A 62 -2.26 5.90 -0.68
CA MET A 62 -2.82 6.21 -2.00
C MET A 62 -2.98 7.72 -2.19
N ASP A 63 -3.36 8.46 -1.15
CA ASP A 63 -3.50 9.91 -1.17
C ASP A 63 -2.13 10.60 -1.34
N ASP A 64 -1.11 10.18 -0.58
CA ASP A 64 0.26 10.71 -0.71
C ASP A 64 0.86 10.48 -2.12
N ARG A 65 0.42 9.42 -2.80
CA ARG A 65 0.92 9.01 -4.12
C ARG A 65 0.08 9.54 -5.28
N HIS A 66 -1.12 10.04 -5.01
CA HIS A 66 -2.06 10.46 -6.04
C HIS A 66 -1.49 11.58 -6.91
N GLY A 67 -1.44 11.37 -8.22
CA GLY A 67 -0.93 12.37 -9.19
C GLY A 67 0.59 12.56 -9.19
N SER A 68 1.34 11.84 -8.35
CA SER A 68 2.80 12.02 -8.20
C SER A 68 3.64 10.80 -8.61
N SER A 69 3.12 9.59 -8.42
CA SER A 69 3.85 8.34 -8.65
C SER A 69 2.93 7.19 -9.08
N SER A 70 3.50 6.09 -9.60
CA SER A 70 2.71 4.96 -10.14
C SER A 70 2.52 3.85 -9.11
N THR A 71 1.30 3.33 -8.98
CA THR A 71 1.00 2.17 -8.13
C THR A 71 0.40 1.05 -8.98
N VAL A 72 0.95 -0.16 -8.86
CA VAL A 72 0.42 -1.39 -9.48
C VAL A 72 -0.20 -2.23 -8.39
N ILE A 73 -1.42 -2.71 -8.61
CA ILE A 73 -2.10 -3.65 -7.72
C ILE A 73 -2.27 -4.97 -8.48
N ILE A 74 -1.83 -6.07 -7.87
CA ILE A 74 -1.98 -7.43 -8.40
C ILE A 74 -3.03 -8.14 -7.54
N SER A 75 -4.10 -8.59 -8.17
CA SER A 75 -5.20 -9.29 -7.54
C SER A 75 -5.55 -10.55 -8.29
N GLN A 76 -6.01 -11.56 -7.56
CA GLN A 76 -6.68 -12.74 -8.12
C GLN A 76 -8.20 -12.56 -8.23
N LEU A 77 -8.71 -11.43 -7.74
CA LEU A 77 -10.14 -11.13 -7.72
C LEU A 77 -10.51 -10.15 -8.83
N PRO A 78 -11.69 -10.35 -9.46
CA PRO A 78 -12.29 -9.36 -10.34
C PRO A 78 -12.34 -7.97 -9.67
N THR A 79 -12.15 -6.91 -10.46
CA THR A 79 -12.17 -5.53 -9.93
C THR A 79 -13.52 -5.14 -9.35
N GLU A 80 -14.62 -5.76 -9.81
CA GLU A 80 -15.98 -5.58 -9.27
C GLU A 80 -16.11 -6.03 -7.81
N ASP A 81 -15.30 -6.99 -7.37
CA ASP A 81 -15.34 -7.52 -6.00
C ASP A 81 -14.52 -6.70 -5.01
N TRP A 82 -13.70 -5.74 -5.49
CA TRP A 82 -12.78 -4.99 -4.63
C TRP A 82 -13.51 -4.19 -3.56
N HIS A 83 -14.68 -3.65 -3.87
CA HIS A 83 -15.48 -2.90 -2.90
C HIS A 83 -15.89 -3.73 -1.69
N GLN A 84 -16.11 -5.04 -1.85
CA GLN A 84 -16.48 -5.93 -0.74
C GLN A 84 -15.34 -6.12 0.25
N ILE A 85 -14.10 -6.07 -0.23
CA ILE A 85 -12.88 -6.33 0.53
C ILE A 85 -12.41 -5.06 1.26
N ILE A 86 -12.65 -3.91 0.64
CA ILE A 86 -12.37 -2.59 1.20
C ILE A 86 -13.50 -2.14 2.16
N ARG A 87 -14.71 -2.69 2.12
CA ARG A 87 -15.79 -2.25 3.02
C ARG A 87 -15.74 -2.88 4.41
#